data_AF-A0A6C2U844-F1
#
_entry.id   AF-A0A6C2U844-F1
#
_cell.length_a   1.000
_cell.length_b   1.000
_cell.length_c   1.000
_cell.angle_alpha   90.00
_cell.angle_beta   90.00
_cell.angle_gamma   90.00
#
_symmetry.space_group_name_H-M   'P 1'
#
loop_
_entity.id
_entity.type
_entity.pdbx_description
1 polymer ?
#
loop_
_entity_poly.entity_id
_entity_poly.type
_entity_poly.pdbx_seq_one_letter_code
_entity_poly.pdbx_strand_id
1 'polypeptide(L)'
;MLAILCIALAIHYVSQKTLLKKGWESDDPKKYVNRFMINGAGLIIVAVAALVAARPPFGLFGILIFIEGAVCVTFGRKLSKK
;
A
#
# COMPACT_ATOMS: atom_id res chain seq x y z
N MET A 1 4.57 12.83 15.67
CA MET A 1 3.69 11.74 15.20
C MET A 1 3.18 11.98 13.77
N LEU A 2 2.55 13.12 13.48
CA LEU A 2 2.05 13.45 12.12
C LEU A 2 3.13 13.41 11.03
N ALA A 3 4.28 14.07 11.26
CA ALA A 3 5.40 14.09 10.32
C ALA A 3 5.95 12.69 10.00
N ILE A 4 5.96 11.79 11.00
CA ILE A 4 6.41 10.40 10.84
C ILE A 4 5.45 9.65 9.92
N LEU A 5 4.13 9.84 10.07
CA LEU A 5 3.13 9.23 9.21
C LEU A 5 3.22 9.75 7.77
N CYS A 6 3.44 11.05 7.58
CA CYS A 6 3.66 11.63 6.26
C CYS A 6 4.92 11.07 5.57
N ILE A 7 6.03 10.95 6.31
CA ILE A 7 7.27 10.35 5.80
C ILE A 7 7.04 8.88 5.43
N ALA A 8 6.34 8.12 6.28
CA ALA A 8 6.02 6.72 6.01
C ALA A 8 5.16 6.57 4.74
N LEU A 9 4.15 7.41 4.55
CA LEU A 9 3.33 7.44 3.32
C LEU A 9 4.16 7.79 2.08
N ALA A 10 5.05 8.80 2.17
CA ALA A 10 5.91 9.18 1.07
C ALA A 10 6.88 8.06 0.65
N ILE A 11 7.52 7.41 1.64
CA ILE A 11 8.40 6.25 1.40
C ILE A 11 7.58 5.10 0.78
N HIS A 12 6.37 4.85 1.28
CA HIS A 12 5.49 3.82 0.75
C HIS A 12 5.18 4.08 -0.72
N TYR A 13 4.76 5.30 -1.07
CA TYR A 13 4.44 5.70 -2.43
C TYR A 13 5.63 5.52 -3.40
N VAL A 14 6.83 5.97 -3.03
CA VAL A 14 8.04 5.81 -3.85
C VAL A 14 8.43 4.34 -4.01
N SER A 15 8.36 3.56 -2.93
CA SER A 15 8.61 2.12 -2.94
C SER A 15 7.62 1.41 -3.86
N GLN A 16 6.33 1.73 -3.77
CA GLN A 16 5.25 1.16 -4.57
C GLN A 16 5.46 1.43 -6.06
N LYS A 17 5.79 2.66 -6.44
CA LYS A 17 6.12 3.02 -7.83
C LYS A 17 7.32 2.24 -8.35
N THR A 18 8.36 2.10 -7.54
CA THR A 18 9.56 1.34 -7.90
C THR A 18 9.26 -0.15 -8.07
N LEU A 19 8.43 -0.71 -7.18
CA LEU A 19 8.01 -2.11 -7.23
C LEU A 19 7.15 -2.40 -8.46
N LEU A 20 6.27 -1.46 -8.83
CA LEU A 20 5.43 -1.58 -10.03
C LEU A 20 6.29 -1.59 -11.28
N LYS A 21 7.26 -0.66 -11.39
CA LYS A 21 8.20 -0.62 -12.50
C LYS A 21 8.97 -1.94 -12.65
N LYS A 22 9.56 -2.43 -11.56
CA LYS A 22 10.30 -3.70 -11.56
C LYS A 22 9.42 -4.90 -11.92
N GLY A 23 8.18 -4.94 -11.44
CA GLY A 23 7.23 -5.98 -11.82
C GLY A 23 6.85 -5.93 -13.30
N TRP A 24 6.73 -4.74 -13.86
CA TRP A 24 6.39 -4.55 -15.27
C TRP A 24 7.56 -4.88 -16.21
N GLU A 25 8.80 -4.71 -15.77
CA GLU A 25 10.00 -5.05 -16.53
C GLU A 25 10.44 -6.51 -16.34
N SER A 26 9.89 -7.22 -15.37
CA SER A 26 10.23 -8.62 -15.06
C SER A 26 9.52 -9.61 -16.00
N ASP A 27 10.24 -10.64 -16.43
CA ASP A 27 9.69 -11.77 -17.19
C ASP A 27 8.74 -12.63 -16.34
N ASP A 28 9.07 -12.83 -15.06
CA ASP A 28 8.16 -13.41 -14.06
C ASP A 28 7.69 -12.35 -13.06
N PRO A 29 6.48 -11.77 -13.22
CA PRO A 29 5.96 -10.75 -12.32
C PRO A 29 5.44 -11.32 -10.99
N LYS A 30 5.36 -12.65 -10.81
CA LYS A 30 4.67 -13.30 -9.68
C LYS A 30 5.18 -12.87 -8.31
N LYS A 31 6.51 -12.72 -8.17
CA LYS A 31 7.13 -12.22 -6.93
C LYS A 31 6.66 -10.81 -6.57
N TYR A 32 6.49 -9.94 -7.57
CA TYR A 32 6.05 -8.57 -7.37
C TYR A 32 4.55 -8.50 -7.08
N VAL A 33 3.75 -9.30 -7.78
CA VAL A 33 2.32 -9.49 -7.49
C VAL A 33 2.12 -9.88 -6.03
N ASN A 34 2.78 -10.94 -5.56
CA ASN A 34 2.65 -11.39 -4.17
C ASN A 34 3.02 -10.29 -3.18
N ARG A 35 4.09 -9.53 -3.47
CA ARG A 35 4.51 -8.42 -2.61
C ARG A 35 3.50 -7.27 -2.58
N PHE A 36 2.87 -6.94 -3.72
CA PHE A 36 1.77 -5.99 -3.78
C PHE A 36 0.56 -6.45 -2.97
N MET A 37 0.19 -7.72 -3.09
CA MET A 37 -0.96 -8.28 -2.37
C MET A 37 -0.72 -8.29 -0.85
N ILE A 38 0.48 -8.70 -0.40
CA ILE A 38 0.85 -8.71 1.02
C ILE A 38 0.89 -7.28 1.58
N ASN A 39 1.53 -6.35 0.87
CA ASN A 39 1.58 -4.95 1.29
C ASN A 39 0.18 -4.33 1.36
N GLY A 40 -0.66 -4.59 0.34
CA GLY A 40 -2.03 -4.10 0.29
C GLY A 40 -2.88 -4.63 1.44
N ALA A 41 -2.83 -5.93 1.70
CA ALA A 41 -3.54 -6.55 2.83
C ALA A 41 -3.07 -5.99 4.18
N GLY A 42 -1.75 -5.86 4.36
CA GLY A 42 -1.17 -5.29 5.58
C GLY A 42 -1.63 -3.85 5.84
N LEU A 43 -1.64 -3.01 4.80
CA LEU A 43 -2.15 -1.64 4.90
C LEU A 43 -3.63 -1.59 5.22
N ILE A 44 -4.45 -2.44 4.60
CA ILE A 44 -5.90 -2.49 4.90
C ILE A 44 -6.13 -2.86 6.37
N ILE A 45 -5.38 -3.82 6.92
CA ILE A 45 -5.49 -4.19 8.35
C ILE A 45 -5.12 -2.99 9.25
N VAL A 46 -4.00 -2.31 8.94
CA VAL A 46 -3.56 -1.12 9.70
C VAL A 46 -4.59 0.01 9.60
N ALA A 47 -5.17 0.22 8.42
CA ALA A 47 -6.21 1.22 8.19
C ALA A 47 -7.46 0.94 9.01
N VAL A 48 -7.95 -0.31 9.03
CA VAL A 48 -9.11 -0.70 9.84
C VAL A 48 -8.82 -0.48 11.32
N ALA A 49 -7.64 -0.88 11.81
CA ALA A 49 -7.25 -0.63 13.20
C ALA A 49 -7.21 0.88 13.54
N ALA A 50 -6.67 1.71 12.64
CA ALA A 50 -6.62 3.16 12.81
C ALA A 50 -8.02 3.81 12.79
N LEU A 51 -8.93 3.33 11.93
CA LEU A 51 -10.32 3.77 11.88
C LEU A 51 -11.09 3.39 13.14
N VAL A 52 -10.94 2.15 13.63
CA VAL A 52 -11.59 1.67 14.86
C VAL A 52 -11.13 2.45 16.09
N ALA A 53 -9.86 2.85 16.14
CA ALA A 53 -9.35 3.69 17.22
C ALA A 53 -10.06 5.07 17.28
N ALA A 54 -10.62 5.56 16.15
CA ALA A 54 -11.46 6.75 15.99
C ALA A 54 -10.99 8.05 16.65
N ARG A 55 -9.73 8.12 17.10
CA ARG A 55 -9.13 9.32 17.72
C ARG A 55 -8.39 10.12 16.67
N PRO A 56 -8.49 11.47 16.65
CA PRO A 56 -7.59 12.29 15.85
C PRO A 56 -6.12 12.03 16.24
N PRO A 57 -5.17 11.95 15.29
CA PRO A 57 -5.31 12.11 13.84
C PRO A 57 -5.61 10.78 13.09
N PHE A 58 -5.75 9.66 13.79
CA PHE A 58 -5.75 8.31 13.22
C PHE A 58 -6.92 8.03 12.27
N GLY A 59 -8.07 8.68 12.43
CA GLY A 59 -9.20 8.55 11.49
C GLY A 59 -8.83 8.97 10.05
N LEU A 60 -8.23 10.16 9.89
CA LEU A 60 -7.81 10.66 8.57
C LEU A 60 -6.71 9.79 7.96
N PHE A 61 -5.71 9.40 8.77
CA PHE A 61 -4.65 8.51 8.29
C PHE A 61 -5.16 7.10 7.99
N GLY A 62 -6.16 6.61 8.72
CA GLY A 62 -6.81 5.33 8.44
C GLY A 62 -7.43 5.32 7.04
N ILE A 63 -8.11 6.40 6.64
CA ILE A 63 -8.65 6.54 5.27
C ILE A 63 -7.52 6.56 4.24
N LEU A 64 -6.46 7.34 4.47
CA LEU A 64 -5.33 7.43 3.54
C LEU A 64 -4.62 6.08 3.37
N ILE A 65 -4.33 5.38 4.47
CA ILE A 65 -3.71 4.05 4.47
C ILE A 65 -4.62 3.03 3.78
N PHE A 66 -5.95 3.15 3.94
CA PHE A 66 -6.91 2.27 3.27
C PHE A 66 -6.81 2.42 1.74
N ILE A 67 -6.80 3.67 1.24
CA ILE A 67 -6.66 3.97 -0.18
C ILE A 67 -5.35 3.38 -0.72
N GLU A 68 -4.24 3.59 -0.03
CA GLU A 68 -2.94 3.02 -0.42
C GLU A 68 -2.95 1.49 -0.47
N GLY A 69 -3.62 0.86 0.50
CA GLY A 69 -3.82 -0.59 0.53
C GLY A 69 -4.60 -1.10 -0.68
N ALA A 70 -5.69 -0.41 -1.03
CA ALA A 70 -6.50 -0.74 -2.20
C ALA A 70 -5.74 -0.54 -3.53
N VAL A 71 -4.92 0.52 -3.63
CA VAL A 71 -4.05 0.76 -4.78
C VAL A 71 -3.01 -0.36 -4.92
N CYS A 72 -2.39 -0.80 -3.83
CA CYS A 72 -1.46 -1.93 -3.83
C CYS A 72 -2.11 -3.21 -4.39
N VAL A 73 -3.31 -3.57 -3.91
CA VAL A 73 -4.05 -4.74 -4.42
C VAL A 73 -4.40 -4.57 -5.89
N THR A 74 -4.79 -3.36 -6.31
CA THR A 74 -5.12 -3.06 -7.71
C THR A 74 -3.91 -3.22 -8.64
N PHE A 75 -2.74 -2.73 -8.24
CA PHE A 75 -1.50 -2.92 -8.99
C PHE A 75 -1.06 -4.38 -9.03
N GLY A 76 -1.18 -5.11 -7.91
CA GLY A 76 -0.94 -6.55 -7.89
C GLY A 76 -1.81 -7.30 -8.90
N ARG A 77 -3.12 -7.00 -8.92
CA ARG A 77 -4.07 -7.58 -9.88
C ARG A 77 -3.81 -7.16 -11.33
N LYS A 78 -3.31 -5.95 -11.58
CA LYS A 78 -2.94 -5.51 -12.92
C LYS A 78 -1.68 -6.24 -13.41
N LEU A 79 -0.67 -6.37 -12.55
CA LEU A 79 0.57 -7.10 -12.84
C LEU A 79 0.33 -8.60 -13.02
N SER A 80 -0.64 -9.20 -12.32
CA SER A 80 -0.96 -10.63 -12.47
C SER A 80 -1.61 -11.00 -13.79
N LYS A 81 -2.00 -10.00 -14.59
CA LYS A 81 -2.60 -10.15 -15.91
C LYS A 81 -1.64 -9.81 -17.05
N LYS A 82 -0.42 -9.36 -16.73
CA LYS A 82 0.67 -9.17 -17.69
C LYS A 82 1.18 -10.55 -18.08
#